data_AF-A0AA39HX14-F1
#
_entry.id   AF-A0AA39HX14-F1
#
_cell.length_a   1.000
_cell.length_b   1.000
_cell.length_c   1.000
_cell.angle_alpha   90.00
_cell.angle_beta   90.00
_cell.angle_gamma   90.00
#
_symmetry.space_group_name_H-M   'P 1'
#
loop_
_entity.id
_entity.type
_entity.pdbx_description
1 polymer ?
#
loop_
_entity_poly.entity_id
_entity_poly.type
_entity_poly.pdbx_seq_one_letter_code
_entity_poly.pdbx_strand_id
1 'polypeptide(L)'
;MNTSIQIEPSYGGAIIENLVEEIQQLKEELRQRSESLRFLREEKITMAAKCRELEISLREIEEENVELQSENDELRKAIEGIRQEDLSMEEFSEPKEVDDDDDIICCNDEDNAENESPANYESTSPEPEPERENPAFHELKKEPTEGTVCPEEVPVQASPIESPPKLEPQEPCEEFVEAMIEAEMVRDKHGAEKSFWQCQLCKKIIQSSRNLPMHLAHHRVSQLPCPFSGCKKMSFYVNHLYGHLKSVHKITALKNKPELYNLYTEFRRKHSREVQSFIEVFFPVTSLVGFGSIPKNPKALNCKKCKASVRSCNFEKIKHILSHIKVRLECPKDECPIVLDNLEKLFDHIEYRHKTTVAGLSQSEKDRFLEGQMKLNEAVKSVYFQYFDTVEL
;
A
#
# COMPACT_ATOMS: atom_id res chain seq x y z
N MET A 1 -12.81 94.34 31.67
CA MET A 1 -11.77 93.29 31.62
C MET A 1 -12.49 92.01 31.19
N ASN A 2 -12.37 91.64 29.91
CA ASN A 2 -12.94 90.39 29.38
C ASN A 2 -11.79 89.39 29.26
N THR A 3 -11.78 88.40 30.13
CA THR A 3 -10.83 87.29 30.07
C THR A 3 -11.48 86.18 29.25
N SER A 4 -11.10 86.10 27.96
CA SER A 4 -11.45 84.95 27.11
C SER A 4 -10.72 83.72 27.63
N ILE A 5 -11.46 82.76 28.14
CA ILE A 5 -10.96 81.42 28.46
C ILE A 5 -10.92 80.65 27.14
N GLN A 6 -9.72 80.40 26.63
CA GLN A 6 -9.50 79.44 25.54
C GLN A 6 -9.59 78.03 26.13
N ILE A 7 -10.63 77.29 25.76
CA ILE A 7 -10.76 75.87 26.09
C ILE A 7 -10.00 75.10 25.02
N GLU A 8 -8.92 74.41 25.40
CA GLU A 8 -8.16 73.57 24.49
C GLU A 8 -9.01 72.37 24.02
N PRO A 9 -8.94 72.00 22.73
CA PRO A 9 -9.68 70.86 22.21
C PRO A 9 -9.24 69.57 22.91
N SER A 10 -10.19 68.94 23.60
CA SER A 10 -10.02 67.70 24.34
C SER A 10 -9.50 66.57 23.43
N TYR A 11 -8.37 65.96 23.82
CA TYR A 11 -7.70 64.82 23.20
C TYR A 11 -8.62 63.59 22.97
N GLY A 12 -9.81 63.57 23.57
CA GLY A 12 -10.79 62.50 23.40
C GLY A 12 -11.43 62.41 22.01
N GLY A 13 -11.46 63.49 21.22
CA GLY A 13 -12.12 63.51 19.91
C GLY A 13 -11.51 62.54 18.89
N ALA A 14 -10.19 62.55 18.74
CA ALA A 14 -9.48 61.73 17.74
C ALA A 14 -9.57 60.22 18.03
N ILE A 15 -9.63 59.83 19.31
CA ILE A 15 -9.80 58.42 19.69
C ILE A 15 -11.18 57.92 19.30
N ILE A 16 -12.22 58.75 19.47
CA ILE A 16 -13.59 58.39 19.11
C ILE A 16 -13.72 58.25 17.60
N GLU A 17 -13.14 59.15 16.81
CA GLU A 17 -13.17 59.08 15.34
C GLU A 17 -12.52 57.79 14.81
N ASN A 18 -11.34 57.42 15.31
CA ASN A 18 -10.67 56.17 14.93
C ASN A 18 -11.51 54.92 15.28
N LEU A 19 -12.11 54.89 16.47
CA LEU A 19 -12.98 53.78 16.88
C LEU A 19 -14.24 53.68 16.00
N VAL A 20 -14.79 54.82 15.56
CA VAL A 20 -15.93 54.83 14.64
C VAL A 20 -15.53 54.26 13.28
N GLU A 21 -14.35 54.61 12.75
CA GLU A 21 -13.84 54.05 11.49
C GLU A 21 -13.59 52.54 11.59
N GLU A 22 -12.94 52.06 12.66
CA GLU A 22 -12.73 50.62 12.89
C GLU A 22 -14.04 49.85 12.98
N ILE A 23 -15.05 50.39 13.68
CA ILE A 23 -16.38 49.78 13.77
C ILE A 23 -17.06 49.74 12.41
N GLN A 24 -16.91 50.79 11.58
CA GLN A 24 -17.47 50.79 10.22
C GLN A 24 -16.79 49.75 9.33
N GLN A 25 -15.46 49.63 9.41
CA GLN A 25 -14.72 48.61 8.68
C GLN A 25 -15.16 47.19 9.07
N LEU A 26 -15.24 46.90 10.37
CA LEU A 26 -15.67 45.58 10.86
C LEU A 26 -17.11 45.25 10.45
N LYS A 27 -18.01 46.24 10.38
CA LYS A 27 -19.38 46.05 9.88
C LYS A 27 -19.39 45.66 8.40
N GLU A 28 -18.56 46.29 7.59
CA GLU A 28 -18.44 45.98 6.16
C GLU A 28 -17.84 44.59 5.94
N GLU A 29 -16.80 44.22 6.68
CA GLU A 29 -16.23 42.86 6.64
C GLU A 29 -17.25 41.80 7.04
N LEU A 30 -18.04 42.05 8.09
CA LEU A 30 -19.12 41.15 8.51
C LEU A 30 -20.20 41.01 7.43
N ARG A 31 -20.55 42.11 6.76
CA ARG A 31 -21.50 42.10 5.64
C ARG A 31 -20.98 41.24 4.49
N GLN A 32 -19.74 41.44 4.06
CA GLN A 32 -19.11 40.65 2.98
C GLN A 32 -19.03 39.17 3.33
N ARG A 33 -18.70 38.84 4.58
CA ARG A 33 -18.67 37.45 5.05
C ARG A 33 -20.07 36.82 5.08
N SER A 34 -21.09 37.59 5.45
CA SER A 34 -22.48 37.11 5.43
C SER A 34 -23.00 36.83 4.01
N GLU A 35 -22.63 37.66 3.04
CA GLU A 35 -22.96 37.47 1.62
C GLU A 35 -22.23 36.24 1.05
N SER A 36 -20.96 36.05 1.39
CA SER A 36 -20.18 34.86 1.01
C SER A 36 -20.79 33.56 1.57
N LEU A 37 -21.24 33.58 2.83
CA LEU A 37 -21.91 32.43 3.45
C LEU A 37 -23.27 32.12 2.79
N ARG A 38 -24.00 33.15 2.36
CA ARG A 38 -25.25 32.96 1.62
C ARG A 38 -24.99 32.29 0.28
N PHE A 39 -23.97 32.74 -0.46
CA PHE A 39 -23.58 32.13 -1.73
C PHE A 39 -23.22 30.64 -1.57
N LEU A 40 -22.39 30.31 -0.57
CA LEU A 40 -22.01 28.91 -0.30
C LEU A 40 -23.22 28.03 0.10
N ARG A 41 -24.22 28.58 0.78
CA ARG A 41 -25.46 27.86 1.09
C ARG A 41 -26.29 27.58 -0.16
N GLU A 42 -26.41 28.55 -1.06
CA GLU A 42 -27.11 28.38 -2.34
C GLU A 42 -26.40 27.32 -3.21
N GLU A 43 -25.07 27.37 -3.30
CA GLU A 43 -24.26 26.38 -4.00
C GLU A 43 -24.42 24.97 -3.41
N LYS A 44 -24.40 24.83 -2.08
CA LYS A 44 -24.65 23.55 -1.39
C LYS A 44 -26.04 22.99 -1.71
N ILE A 45 -27.08 23.83 -1.76
CA ILE A 45 -28.43 23.41 -2.14
C ILE A 45 -28.47 22.93 -3.59
N THR A 46 -27.81 23.64 -4.51
CA THR A 46 -27.70 23.23 -5.92
C THR A 46 -26.95 21.91 -6.08
N MET A 47 -25.84 21.71 -5.37
CA MET A 47 -25.12 20.44 -5.37
C MET A 47 -25.97 19.29 -4.83
N ALA A 48 -26.68 19.50 -3.72
CA ALA A 48 -27.59 18.50 -3.16
C ALA A 48 -28.74 18.13 -4.11
N ALA A 49 -29.24 19.08 -4.91
CA ALA A 49 -30.22 18.80 -5.97
C ALA A 49 -29.61 17.91 -7.07
N LYS A 50 -28.41 18.24 -7.56
CA LYS A 50 -27.70 17.43 -8.56
C LYS A 50 -27.36 16.02 -8.06
N CYS A 51 -26.98 15.87 -6.80
CA CYS A 51 -26.75 14.55 -6.20
C CYS A 51 -28.03 13.70 -6.23
N ARG A 52 -29.19 14.27 -5.89
CA ARG A 52 -30.47 13.56 -5.97
C ARG A 52 -30.86 13.18 -7.41
N GLU A 53 -30.60 14.04 -8.38
CA GLU A 53 -30.80 13.72 -9.80
C GLU A 53 -29.94 12.53 -10.23
N LEU A 54 -28.66 12.52 -9.84
CA LEU A 54 -27.74 11.40 -10.13
C LEU A 54 -28.16 10.10 -9.42
N GLU A 55 -28.66 10.17 -8.19
CA GLU A 55 -29.19 9.00 -7.47
C GLU A 55 -30.42 8.40 -8.16
N ILE A 56 -31.30 9.24 -8.73
CA ILE A 56 -32.44 8.78 -9.52
C ILE A 56 -31.95 8.09 -10.79
N SER A 57 -31.05 8.72 -11.55
CA SER A 57 -30.51 8.12 -12.77
C SER A 57 -29.74 6.82 -12.51
N LEU A 58 -29.04 6.70 -11.38
CA LEU A 58 -28.39 5.45 -10.99
C LEU A 58 -29.41 4.33 -10.75
N ARG A 59 -30.54 4.63 -10.09
CA ARG A 59 -31.61 3.66 -9.87
C ARG A 59 -32.25 3.21 -11.17
N GLU A 60 -32.51 4.12 -12.10
CA GLU A 60 -33.04 3.81 -13.44
C GLU A 60 -32.11 2.85 -14.19
N ILE A 61 -30.78 3.10 -14.15
CA ILE A 61 -29.78 2.20 -14.75
C ILE A 61 -29.75 0.83 -14.06
N GLU A 62 -29.91 0.77 -12.74
CA GLU A 62 -29.98 -0.48 -12.00
C GLU A 62 -31.23 -1.31 -12.37
N GLU A 63 -32.38 -0.65 -12.54
CA GLU A 63 -33.62 -1.28 -13.01
C GLU A 63 -33.47 -1.84 -14.43
N GLU A 64 -32.94 -1.05 -15.37
CA GLU A 64 -32.63 -1.51 -16.74
C GLU A 64 -31.67 -2.72 -16.76
N ASN A 65 -30.67 -2.72 -15.88
CA ASN A 65 -29.72 -3.81 -15.78
C ASN A 65 -30.35 -5.11 -15.24
N VAL A 66 -31.36 -5.01 -14.36
CA VAL A 66 -32.13 -6.18 -13.89
C VAL A 66 -32.98 -6.77 -15.02
N GLU A 67 -33.61 -5.92 -15.84
CA GLU A 67 -34.38 -6.38 -17.02
C GLU A 67 -33.47 -7.10 -18.03
N LEU A 68 -32.32 -6.49 -18.35
CA LEU A 68 -31.32 -7.10 -19.25
C LEU A 68 -30.76 -8.41 -18.70
N GLN A 69 -30.61 -8.55 -17.38
CA GLN A 69 -30.20 -9.83 -16.76
C GLN A 69 -31.27 -10.91 -16.95
N SER A 70 -32.55 -10.56 -16.78
CA SER A 70 -33.66 -11.49 -17.03
C SER A 70 -33.70 -11.95 -18.49
N GLU A 71 -33.55 -11.05 -19.45
CA GLU A 71 -33.49 -11.39 -20.88
C GLU A 71 -32.31 -12.31 -21.20
N ASN A 72 -31.13 -12.04 -20.62
CA ASN A 72 -29.95 -12.89 -20.79
C ASN A 72 -30.17 -14.30 -20.24
N ASP A 73 -30.87 -14.44 -19.11
CA ASP A 73 -31.19 -15.74 -18.54
C ASP A 73 -32.23 -16.52 -19.37
N GLU A 74 -33.19 -15.84 -20.00
CA GLU A 74 -34.10 -16.46 -20.97
C GLU A 74 -33.37 -16.94 -22.23
N LEU A 75 -32.46 -16.13 -22.78
CA LEU A 75 -31.62 -16.52 -23.91
C LEU A 75 -30.73 -17.73 -23.57
N ARG A 76 -30.15 -17.76 -22.37
CA ARG A 76 -29.37 -18.91 -21.90
C ARG A 76 -30.20 -20.18 -21.83
N LYS A 77 -31.44 -20.11 -21.33
CA LYS A 77 -32.38 -21.24 -21.32
C LYS A 77 -32.74 -21.70 -22.73
N ALA A 78 -32.96 -20.78 -23.67
CA ALA A 78 -33.26 -21.12 -25.06
C ALA A 78 -32.08 -21.83 -25.75
N ILE A 79 -30.85 -21.36 -25.54
CA ILE A 79 -29.63 -21.99 -26.07
C ILE A 79 -29.47 -23.42 -25.50
N GLU A 80 -29.73 -23.60 -24.21
CA GLU A 80 -29.66 -24.92 -23.58
C GLU A 80 -30.74 -25.87 -24.14
N GLY A 81 -31.95 -25.36 -24.42
CA GLY A 81 -33.00 -26.14 -25.09
C GLY A 81 -32.58 -26.64 -26.48
N ILE A 82 -31.99 -25.77 -27.31
CA ILE A 82 -31.48 -26.15 -28.65
C ILE A 82 -30.41 -27.24 -28.53
N ARG A 83 -29.49 -27.13 -27.57
CA ARG A 83 -28.44 -28.13 -27.35
C ARG A 83 -29.00 -29.50 -26.96
N GLN A 84 -30.08 -29.54 -26.18
CA GLN A 84 -30.73 -30.79 -25.79
C GLN A 84 -31.46 -31.45 -26.97
N GLU A 85 -32.06 -30.66 -27.86
CA GLU A 85 -32.68 -31.17 -29.08
C GLU A 85 -31.63 -31.78 -30.03
N ASP A 86 -30.48 -31.12 -30.23
CA ASP A 86 -29.38 -31.64 -31.06
C ASP A 86 -28.85 -33.00 -30.54
N LEU A 87 -28.67 -33.13 -29.23
CA LEU A 87 -28.23 -34.39 -28.61
C LEU A 87 -29.25 -35.53 -28.78
N SER A 88 -30.54 -35.21 -28.82
CA SER A 88 -31.60 -36.21 -29.02
C SER A 88 -31.69 -36.74 -30.46
N MET A 89 -31.22 -35.96 -31.46
CA MET A 89 -31.21 -36.40 -32.85
C MET A 89 -30.03 -37.32 -33.19
N GLU A 90 -28.92 -37.26 -32.44
CA GLU A 90 -27.76 -38.16 -32.66
C GLU A 90 -28.03 -39.61 -32.22
N GLU A 91 -28.96 -39.85 -31.29
CA GLU A 91 -29.24 -41.18 -30.75
C GLU A 91 -30.00 -42.13 -31.72
N PHE A 92 -30.46 -41.63 -32.87
CA PHE A 92 -31.16 -42.43 -33.89
C PHE A 92 -30.33 -42.78 -35.14
N SER A 93 -29.07 -42.37 -35.17
CA SER A 93 -28.14 -42.75 -36.24
C SER A 93 -27.36 -43.99 -35.81
N GLU A 94 -28.00 -45.16 -35.80
CA GLU A 94 -27.28 -46.42 -35.77
C GLU A 94 -26.25 -46.38 -36.91
N PRO A 95 -24.94 -46.52 -36.63
CA PRO A 95 -23.95 -46.57 -37.68
C PRO A 95 -24.26 -47.82 -38.49
N LYS A 96 -24.81 -47.63 -39.69
CA LYS A 96 -24.79 -48.69 -40.70
C LYS A 96 -23.33 -49.05 -40.85
N GLU A 97 -22.98 -50.26 -40.43
CA GLU A 97 -21.73 -50.91 -40.78
C GLU A 97 -21.62 -50.82 -42.30
N VAL A 98 -20.80 -49.89 -42.77
CA VAL A 98 -20.37 -49.85 -44.15
C VAL A 98 -19.23 -50.83 -44.18
N ASP A 99 -19.49 -51.99 -44.76
CA ASP A 99 -18.49 -52.98 -45.12
C ASP A 99 -17.53 -52.31 -46.11
N ASP A 100 -16.43 -51.74 -45.60
CA ASP A 100 -15.30 -51.26 -46.39
C ASP A 100 -14.43 -52.47 -46.80
N ASP A 101 -14.96 -53.27 -47.72
CA ASP A 101 -14.14 -53.91 -48.74
C ASP A 101 -14.08 -52.93 -49.92
N ASP A 102 -13.01 -52.16 -50.05
CA ASP A 102 -12.44 -51.86 -51.36
C ASP A 102 -11.09 -51.11 -51.28
N ASP A 103 -10.14 -51.73 -51.97
CA ASP A 103 -8.80 -51.26 -52.30
C ASP A 103 -8.79 -49.83 -52.85
N ILE A 104 -8.13 -48.89 -52.17
CA ILE A 104 -7.70 -47.63 -52.79
C ILE A 104 -6.21 -47.40 -52.55
N ILE A 105 -5.44 -48.01 -53.45
CA ILE A 105 -4.41 -47.38 -54.28
C ILE A 105 -3.48 -46.40 -53.54
N CYS A 106 -2.32 -46.95 -53.17
CA CYS A 106 -1.07 -46.21 -53.16
C CYS A 106 -0.83 -45.58 -54.54
N CYS A 107 -0.54 -44.27 -54.57
CA CYS A 107 0.40 -43.55 -55.45
C CYS A 107 -0.12 -42.12 -55.65
N ASN A 108 0.59 -41.12 -55.13
CA ASN A 108 1.41 -40.26 -55.99
C ASN A 108 2.07 -39.15 -55.16
N ASP A 109 3.38 -39.10 -55.37
CA ASP A 109 4.25 -37.94 -55.35
C ASP A 109 3.56 -36.67 -55.91
N GLU A 110 3.91 -35.52 -55.35
CA GLU A 110 4.49 -34.37 -56.07
C GLU A 110 4.36 -33.09 -55.23
N ASP A 111 5.53 -32.59 -54.84
CA ASP A 111 5.94 -31.19 -54.93
C ASP A 111 4.99 -30.09 -54.47
N ASN A 112 5.29 -29.51 -53.30
CA ASN A 112 5.20 -28.06 -53.20
C ASN A 112 6.22 -27.45 -52.22
N ALA A 113 7.30 -26.96 -52.83
CA ALA A 113 7.91 -25.65 -52.67
C ALA A 113 7.94 -24.99 -51.27
N GLU A 114 9.19 -24.78 -50.85
CA GLU A 114 9.72 -23.49 -50.35
C GLU A 114 8.95 -22.81 -49.22
N ASN A 115 9.45 -22.97 -47.99
CA ASN A 115 9.43 -21.86 -47.07
C ASN A 115 10.70 -21.80 -46.21
N GLU A 116 11.15 -20.57 -46.04
CA GLU A 116 12.52 -20.16 -45.81
C GLU A 116 13.06 -20.46 -44.40
N SER A 117 14.39 -20.57 -44.35
CA SER A 117 15.22 -20.73 -43.16
C SER A 117 14.98 -19.64 -42.09
N PRO A 118 15.21 -19.97 -40.81
CA PRO A 118 15.84 -19.05 -39.90
C PRO A 118 17.27 -19.51 -39.57
N ALA A 119 18.17 -18.54 -39.68
CA ALA A 119 19.60 -18.66 -39.44
C ALA A 119 19.94 -19.36 -38.10
N ASN A 120 20.92 -20.26 -38.21
CA ASN A 120 21.75 -20.76 -37.12
C ASN A 120 22.32 -19.59 -36.31
N TYR A 121 21.88 -19.46 -35.06
CA TYR A 121 22.64 -18.79 -34.01
C TYR A 121 23.36 -19.88 -33.23
N GLU A 122 24.67 -20.02 -33.47
CA GLU A 122 25.57 -20.82 -32.66
C GLU A 122 25.57 -20.27 -31.22
N SER A 123 24.84 -20.96 -30.33
CA SER A 123 25.03 -20.82 -28.89
C SER A 123 26.35 -21.45 -28.50
N THR A 124 27.37 -20.60 -28.39
CA THR A 124 28.56 -20.92 -27.61
C THR A 124 28.15 -21.07 -26.14
N SER A 125 28.22 -22.31 -25.65
CA SER A 125 28.08 -22.63 -24.23
C SER A 125 29.23 -21.99 -23.46
N PRO A 126 28.99 -21.20 -22.41
CA PRO A 126 30.05 -20.80 -21.51
C PRO A 126 30.47 -22.00 -20.66
N GLU A 127 31.78 -22.23 -20.63
CA GLU A 127 32.47 -23.20 -19.78
C GLU A 127 32.06 -23.06 -18.30
N PRO A 128 32.04 -24.16 -17.53
CA PRO A 128 31.76 -24.11 -16.10
C PRO A 128 32.90 -23.37 -15.38
N GLU A 129 32.55 -22.26 -14.70
CA GLU A 129 33.46 -21.57 -13.79
C GLU A 129 33.87 -22.49 -12.63
N PRO A 130 35.13 -22.40 -12.16
CA PRO A 130 35.68 -23.26 -11.12
C PRO A 130 35.01 -23.01 -9.76
N GLU A 131 34.77 -24.11 -9.07
CA GLU A 131 34.23 -24.19 -7.71
C GLU A 131 34.96 -23.23 -6.77
N ARG A 132 34.24 -22.23 -6.25
CA ARG A 132 34.70 -21.43 -5.12
C ARG A 132 34.67 -22.29 -3.86
N GLU A 133 35.85 -22.70 -3.42
CA GLU A 133 36.08 -23.28 -2.11
C GLU A 133 35.51 -22.38 -1.00
N ASN A 134 34.62 -22.96 -0.22
CA ASN A 134 34.02 -22.37 0.98
C ASN A 134 35.11 -22.28 2.06
N PRO A 135 35.39 -21.11 2.67
CA PRO A 135 36.34 -21.05 3.77
C PRO A 135 35.78 -21.80 4.98
N ALA A 136 36.55 -22.78 5.44
CA ALA A 136 36.30 -23.59 6.61
C ALA A 136 35.89 -22.73 7.82
N PHE A 137 34.72 -23.01 8.37
CA PHE A 137 34.31 -22.50 9.66
C PHE A 137 35.21 -23.12 10.73
N HIS A 138 35.96 -22.26 11.42
CA HIS A 138 36.76 -22.62 12.59
C HIS A 138 35.83 -23.11 13.71
N GLU A 139 35.93 -24.40 14.00
CA GLU A 139 35.24 -25.08 15.08
C GLU A 139 35.82 -24.61 16.43
N LEU A 140 35.16 -23.62 17.05
CA LEU A 140 35.44 -23.19 18.41
C LEU A 140 34.88 -24.23 19.39
N LYS A 141 35.78 -25.09 19.88
CA LYS A 141 35.54 -25.97 21.03
C LYS A 141 35.07 -25.13 22.22
N LYS A 142 33.84 -25.37 22.67
CA LYS A 142 33.35 -24.89 23.97
C LYS A 142 33.69 -25.92 25.03
N GLU A 143 34.40 -25.48 26.06
CA GLU A 143 34.55 -26.23 27.32
C GLU A 143 33.22 -26.22 28.10
N PRO A 144 32.94 -27.28 28.89
CA PRO A 144 31.70 -27.41 29.63
C PRO A 144 31.77 -26.62 30.93
N THR A 145 30.91 -25.61 31.08
CA THR A 145 30.61 -25.03 32.40
C THR A 145 29.47 -25.80 33.04
N GLU A 146 29.80 -26.48 34.13
CA GLU A 146 28.88 -27.17 35.02
C GLU A 146 27.94 -26.21 35.76
N GLY A 147 26.70 -26.64 35.93
CA GLY A 147 25.93 -26.36 37.15
C GLY A 147 25.11 -25.09 37.19
N THR A 148 23.95 -25.07 36.51
CA THR A 148 22.82 -24.24 36.93
C THR A 148 21.56 -25.09 37.01
N VAL A 149 21.04 -25.21 38.23
CA VAL A 149 19.80 -25.91 38.59
C VAL A 149 18.61 -25.08 38.08
N CYS A 150 17.76 -25.68 37.24
CA CYS A 150 16.48 -25.13 36.82
C CYS A 150 15.42 -25.32 37.93
N PRO A 151 14.61 -24.30 38.26
CA PRO A 151 13.39 -24.52 39.03
C PRO A 151 12.27 -25.11 38.16
N GLU A 152 11.47 -25.97 38.77
CA GLU A 152 10.34 -26.70 38.19
C GLU A 152 9.35 -25.82 37.42
N GLU A 153 8.95 -26.31 36.25
CA GLU A 153 7.96 -25.71 35.37
C GLU A 153 6.57 -25.75 36.00
N VAL A 154 5.96 -24.58 36.19
CA VAL A 154 4.53 -24.45 36.48
C VAL A 154 3.77 -24.52 35.15
N PRO A 155 2.73 -25.36 35.01
CA PRO A 155 1.96 -25.45 33.77
C PRO A 155 1.17 -24.15 33.54
N VAL A 156 1.57 -23.34 32.57
CA VAL A 156 0.78 -22.20 32.09
C VAL A 156 -0.23 -22.72 31.08
N GLN A 157 -1.51 -22.76 31.48
CA GLN A 157 -2.63 -23.00 30.57
C GLN A 157 -2.71 -21.81 29.60
N ALA A 158 -2.41 -22.04 28.33
CA ALA A 158 -2.57 -21.06 27.27
C ALA A 158 -4.07 -20.91 26.95
N SER A 159 -4.63 -19.74 27.25
CA SER A 159 -5.96 -19.36 26.79
C SER A 159 -5.99 -19.23 25.26
N PRO A 160 -7.09 -19.60 24.59
CA PRO A 160 -7.25 -19.43 23.14
C PRO A 160 -7.06 -17.97 22.72
N ILE A 161 -6.13 -17.73 21.81
CA ILE A 161 -5.96 -16.44 21.15
C ILE A 161 -7.09 -16.30 20.13
N GLU A 162 -8.06 -15.43 20.42
CA GLU A 162 -9.13 -15.08 19.48
C GLU A 162 -8.55 -14.37 18.26
N SER A 163 -9.02 -14.75 17.07
CA SER A 163 -8.67 -14.13 15.79
C SER A 163 -8.91 -12.61 15.83
N PRO A 164 -8.07 -11.79 15.18
CA PRO A 164 -8.28 -10.34 15.14
C PRO A 164 -9.66 -10.02 14.56
N PRO A 165 -10.41 -9.08 15.17
CA PRO A 165 -11.77 -8.78 14.78
C PRO A 165 -11.81 -8.32 13.33
N LYS A 166 -12.71 -8.93 12.57
CA LYS A 166 -13.05 -8.52 11.22
C LYS A 166 -13.64 -7.10 11.32
N LEU A 167 -12.84 -6.10 10.98
CA LEU A 167 -13.26 -4.70 11.02
C LEU A 167 -14.35 -4.49 9.96
N GLU A 168 -15.60 -4.39 10.43
CA GLU A 168 -16.70 -3.93 9.60
C GLU A 168 -16.54 -2.42 9.32
N PRO A 169 -16.91 -1.93 8.13
CA PRO A 169 -16.84 -0.52 7.80
C PRO A 169 -17.73 0.27 8.78
N GLN A 170 -17.11 1.11 9.62
CA GLN A 170 -17.85 2.05 10.44
C GLN A 170 -18.15 3.31 9.63
N GLU A 171 -19.38 3.81 9.74
CA GLU A 171 -19.73 5.12 9.20
C GLU A 171 -18.86 6.21 9.86
N PRO A 172 -18.27 7.13 9.08
CA PRO A 172 -17.42 8.18 9.62
C PRO A 172 -18.22 9.14 10.50
N CYS A 173 -17.69 9.51 11.67
CA CYS A 173 -18.32 10.48 12.55
C CYS A 173 -18.28 11.92 11.97
N GLU A 174 -19.19 12.80 12.39
CA GLU A 174 -19.27 14.18 11.87
C GLU A 174 -17.97 14.98 12.06
N GLU A 175 -17.26 14.82 13.18
CA GLU A 175 -15.95 15.44 13.43
C GLU A 175 -14.90 15.00 12.40
N PHE A 176 -14.99 13.77 11.90
CA PHE A 176 -14.10 13.26 10.87
C PHE A 176 -14.40 13.87 9.50
N VAL A 177 -15.68 14.07 9.18
CA VAL A 177 -16.10 14.73 7.94
C VAL A 177 -15.65 16.20 7.93
N GLU A 178 -15.76 16.90 9.05
CA GLU A 178 -15.25 18.28 9.17
C GLU A 178 -13.72 18.34 9.02
N ALA A 179 -12.98 17.44 9.66
CA ALA A 179 -11.52 17.35 9.50
C ALA A 179 -11.09 17.02 8.06
N MET A 180 -11.87 16.21 7.34
CA MET A 180 -11.64 15.91 5.93
C MET A 180 -11.87 17.14 5.04
N ILE A 181 -12.96 17.88 5.26
CA ILE A 181 -13.28 19.11 4.54
C ILE A 181 -12.17 20.14 4.78
N GLU A 182 -11.72 20.33 6.02
CA GLU A 182 -10.58 21.21 6.32
C GLU A 182 -9.30 20.73 5.61
N ALA A 183 -9.00 19.43 5.61
CA ALA A 183 -7.83 18.89 4.92
C ALA A 183 -7.91 19.03 3.39
N GLU A 184 -9.10 19.02 2.78
CA GLU A 184 -9.30 19.33 1.36
C GLU A 184 -9.15 20.83 1.08
N MET A 185 -9.78 21.68 1.87
CA MET A 185 -9.63 23.13 1.75
C MET A 185 -8.18 23.59 1.96
N VAL A 186 -7.43 22.91 2.82
CA VAL A 186 -5.99 23.14 3.02
C VAL A 186 -5.18 22.63 1.82
N ARG A 187 -5.53 21.48 1.23
CA ARG A 187 -4.89 20.95 0.00
C ARG A 187 -5.01 21.90 -1.18
N ASP A 188 -6.17 22.54 -1.36
CA ASP A 188 -6.41 23.46 -2.47
C ASP A 188 -5.76 24.83 -2.27
N LYS A 189 -5.67 25.29 -1.01
CA LYS A 189 -5.02 26.58 -0.68
C LYS A 189 -3.49 26.54 -0.74
N HIS A 190 -2.86 25.41 -0.45
CA HIS A 190 -1.39 25.31 -0.35
C HIS A 190 -0.75 24.79 -1.65
N GLY A 191 -1.18 25.32 -2.79
CA GLY A 191 -0.69 24.95 -4.13
C GLY A 191 0.79 24.54 -4.15
N ALA A 192 1.04 23.30 -4.59
CA ALA A 192 2.36 22.68 -4.73
C ALA A 192 3.21 22.48 -3.45
N GLU A 193 2.80 22.95 -2.26
CA GLU A 193 3.53 22.65 -1.02
C GLU A 193 3.43 21.18 -0.65
N LYS A 194 4.55 20.61 -0.22
CA LYS A 194 4.64 19.19 0.08
C LYS A 194 4.13 18.97 1.50
N SER A 195 2.99 18.30 1.65
CA SER A 195 2.52 17.80 2.94
C SER A 195 3.41 16.67 3.46
N PHE A 196 3.53 16.52 4.78
CA PHE A 196 4.27 15.45 5.43
C PHE A 196 3.34 14.63 6.30
N TRP A 197 3.32 13.32 6.08
CA TRP A 197 2.39 12.40 6.75
C TRP A 197 3.16 11.32 7.48
N GLN A 198 2.88 11.09 8.76
CA GLN A 198 3.48 10.00 9.52
C GLN A 198 2.66 8.73 9.38
N CYS A 199 3.27 7.64 8.91
CA CYS A 199 2.57 6.36 8.85
C CYS A 199 2.28 5.84 10.26
N GLN A 200 1.04 5.51 10.58
CA GLN A 200 0.68 4.99 11.90
C GLN A 200 1.30 3.63 12.20
N LEU A 201 1.56 2.81 11.17
CA LEU A 201 2.14 1.48 11.33
C LEU A 201 3.65 1.52 11.61
N CYS A 202 4.42 2.21 10.77
CA CYS A 202 5.89 2.21 10.87
C CYS A 202 6.51 3.53 11.34
N LYS A 203 5.68 4.53 11.66
CA LYS A 203 6.06 5.88 12.10
C LYS A 203 6.96 6.67 11.13
N LYS A 204 7.16 6.16 9.90
CA LYS A 204 7.91 6.86 8.85
C LYS A 204 7.14 8.07 8.33
N ILE A 205 7.84 9.21 8.23
CA ILE A 205 7.30 10.42 7.60
C ILE A 205 7.43 10.31 6.09
N ILE A 206 6.31 10.46 5.39
CA ILE A 206 6.16 10.38 3.94
C ILE A 206 5.87 11.77 3.40
N GLN A 207 6.70 12.18 2.44
CA GLN A 207 6.52 13.44 1.75
C GLN A 207 5.48 13.29 0.65
N SER A 208 4.47 14.16 0.63
CA SER A 208 3.33 14.22 -0.28
C SER A 208 2.32 13.08 -0.13
N SER A 209 1.05 13.46 -0.18
CA SER A 209 -0.09 12.53 -0.29
C SER A 209 0.06 11.53 -1.45
N ARG A 210 0.71 11.94 -2.56
CA ARG A 210 0.96 11.08 -3.73
C ARG A 210 1.86 9.87 -3.44
N ASN A 211 2.67 9.93 -2.38
CA ASN A 211 3.57 8.85 -1.99
C ASN A 211 2.98 7.93 -0.91
N LEU A 212 1.83 8.27 -0.31
CA LEU A 212 1.19 7.42 0.69
C LEU A 212 0.77 6.07 0.14
N PRO A 213 0.12 5.97 -1.05
CA PRO A 213 -0.23 4.67 -1.63
C PRO A 213 1.02 3.80 -1.85
N MET A 214 2.09 4.43 -2.35
CA MET A 214 3.35 3.73 -2.58
C MET A 214 3.98 3.24 -1.27
N HIS A 215 3.89 4.03 -0.20
CA HIS A 215 4.35 3.60 1.11
C HIS A 215 3.52 2.42 1.63
N LEU A 216 2.19 2.47 1.56
CA LEU A 216 1.31 1.41 2.08
C LEU A 216 1.53 0.06 1.42
N ALA A 217 1.82 0.03 0.12
CA ALA A 217 2.10 -1.24 -0.54
C ALA A 217 3.37 -1.94 0.01
N HIS A 218 4.29 -1.23 0.69
CA HIS A 218 5.43 -1.86 1.38
C HIS A 218 4.98 -2.62 2.64
N HIS A 219 3.88 -2.21 3.25
CA HIS A 219 3.26 -2.91 4.39
C HIS A 219 2.48 -4.15 3.96
N ARG A 220 2.59 -4.56 2.68
CA ARG A 220 1.96 -5.75 2.09
C ARG A 220 0.44 -5.77 2.23
N VAL A 221 -0.15 -4.59 2.31
CA VAL A 221 -1.58 -4.41 2.43
C VAL A 221 -2.31 -4.90 1.16
N SER A 222 -1.65 -4.84 0.00
CA SER A 222 -2.14 -5.42 -1.25
C SER A 222 -0.99 -6.03 -2.05
N GLN A 223 -1.25 -7.18 -2.68
CA GLN A 223 -0.34 -7.85 -3.60
C GLN A 223 -1.02 -8.01 -4.95
N LEU A 224 -0.27 -7.73 -6.02
CA LEU A 224 -0.69 -7.89 -7.40
C LEU A 224 -0.16 -9.23 -7.94
N PRO A 225 -1.04 -10.21 -8.22
CA PRO A 225 -0.63 -11.44 -8.88
C PRO A 225 -0.22 -11.17 -10.33
N CYS A 226 0.73 -11.96 -10.84
CA CYS A 226 1.01 -11.95 -12.26
C CYS A 226 -0.20 -12.50 -13.05
N PRO A 227 -0.65 -11.83 -14.13
CA PRO A 227 -1.76 -12.30 -14.96
C PRO A 227 -1.45 -13.59 -15.75
N PHE A 228 -0.19 -14.00 -15.87
CA PHE A 228 0.18 -15.17 -16.65
C PHE A 228 -0.05 -16.47 -15.85
N SER A 229 -0.81 -17.38 -16.44
CA SER A 229 -0.99 -18.74 -15.95
C SER A 229 0.36 -19.39 -15.61
N GLY A 230 0.44 -19.98 -14.40
CA GLY A 230 1.64 -20.63 -13.89
C GLY A 230 2.69 -19.71 -13.25
N CYS A 231 2.59 -18.39 -13.42
CA CYS A 231 3.52 -17.45 -12.80
C CYS A 231 3.11 -17.10 -11.36
N LYS A 232 3.83 -17.66 -10.37
CA LYS A 232 3.56 -17.43 -8.94
C LYS A 232 4.11 -16.09 -8.41
N LYS A 233 4.64 -15.22 -9.27
CA LYS A 233 5.25 -13.96 -8.83
C LYS A 233 4.16 -12.98 -8.39
N MET A 234 4.30 -12.48 -7.15
CA MET A 234 3.53 -11.38 -6.61
C MET A 234 4.33 -10.08 -6.67
N SER A 235 3.67 -8.98 -6.99
CA SER A 235 4.25 -7.63 -7.03
C SER A 235 3.53 -6.71 -6.06
N PHE A 236 4.26 -5.81 -5.39
CA PHE A 236 3.66 -4.82 -4.47
C PHE A 236 3.23 -3.54 -5.19
N TYR A 237 3.72 -3.31 -6.41
CA TYR A 237 3.42 -2.12 -7.19
C TYR A 237 3.09 -2.49 -8.61
N VAL A 238 2.24 -1.67 -9.20
CA VAL A 238 1.93 -1.67 -10.62
C VAL A 238 3.21 -1.55 -11.47
N ASN A 239 4.16 -0.71 -11.05
CA ASN A 239 5.46 -0.57 -11.73
C ASN A 239 6.34 -1.83 -11.59
N HIS A 240 6.27 -2.52 -10.45
CA HIS A 240 7.00 -3.78 -10.24
C HIS A 240 6.38 -4.90 -11.07
N LEU A 241 5.05 -4.96 -11.15
CA LEU A 241 4.35 -5.88 -12.02
C LEU A 241 4.73 -5.62 -13.48
N TYR A 242 4.73 -4.36 -13.93
CA TYR A 242 5.18 -4.01 -15.28
C TYR A 242 6.63 -4.43 -15.53
N GLY A 243 7.55 -4.14 -14.60
CA GLY A 243 8.94 -4.58 -14.69
C GLY A 243 9.09 -6.11 -14.75
N HIS A 244 8.27 -6.84 -14.00
CA HIS A 244 8.19 -8.29 -14.03
C HIS A 244 7.68 -8.80 -15.38
N LEU A 245 6.56 -8.26 -15.89
CA LEU A 245 6.02 -8.60 -17.20
C LEU A 245 7.04 -8.35 -18.32
N LYS A 246 7.80 -7.26 -18.24
CA LYS A 246 8.86 -6.94 -19.19
C LYS A 246 10.04 -7.91 -19.11
N SER A 247 10.52 -8.23 -17.90
CA SER A 247 11.74 -9.02 -17.71
C SER A 247 11.51 -10.54 -17.87
N VAL A 248 10.42 -11.05 -17.31
CA VAL A 248 10.10 -12.49 -17.25
C VAL A 248 9.25 -12.92 -18.45
N HIS A 249 8.21 -12.14 -18.78
CA HIS A 249 7.29 -12.47 -19.88
C HIS A 249 7.62 -11.77 -21.20
N LYS A 250 8.75 -11.04 -21.25
CA LYS A 250 9.26 -10.31 -22.43
C LYS A 250 8.24 -9.35 -23.05
N ILE A 251 7.37 -8.78 -22.23
CA ILE A 251 6.32 -7.86 -22.68
C ILE A 251 6.88 -6.45 -22.69
N THR A 252 7.32 -6.01 -23.86
CA THR A 252 7.93 -4.69 -24.06
C THR A 252 6.88 -3.59 -24.23
N ALA A 253 5.73 -3.90 -24.84
CA ALA A 253 4.63 -2.97 -25.08
C ALA A 253 3.27 -3.59 -24.75
N LEU A 254 2.74 -3.29 -23.56
CA LEU A 254 1.39 -3.70 -23.15
C LEU A 254 0.31 -3.21 -24.13
N LYS A 255 0.51 -2.05 -24.76
CA LYS A 255 -0.43 -1.48 -25.74
C LYS A 255 -0.65 -2.36 -26.97
N ASN A 256 0.28 -3.25 -27.30
CA ASN A 256 0.16 -4.14 -28.45
C ASN A 256 -0.64 -5.42 -28.13
N LYS A 257 -1.07 -5.60 -26.88
CA LYS A 257 -1.89 -6.72 -26.40
C LYS A 257 -3.08 -6.16 -25.60
N PRO A 258 -4.18 -5.77 -26.27
CA PRO A 258 -5.27 -5.03 -25.63
C PRO A 258 -5.89 -5.78 -24.44
N GLU A 259 -6.03 -7.10 -24.53
CA GLU A 259 -6.51 -7.96 -23.43
C GLU A 259 -5.64 -7.82 -22.17
N LEU A 260 -4.32 -7.93 -22.33
CA LEU A 260 -3.39 -7.80 -21.22
C LEU A 260 -3.33 -6.37 -20.68
N TYR A 261 -3.45 -5.36 -21.55
CA TYR A 261 -3.54 -3.97 -21.13
C TYR A 261 -4.80 -3.69 -20.32
N ASN A 262 -5.94 -4.22 -20.72
CA ASN A 262 -7.20 -4.12 -20.00
C ASN A 262 -7.09 -4.78 -18.63
N LEU A 263 -6.61 -6.03 -18.58
CA LEU A 263 -6.39 -6.76 -17.33
C LEU A 263 -5.41 -6.04 -16.38
N TYR A 264 -4.30 -5.51 -16.91
CA TYR A 264 -3.36 -4.70 -16.13
C TYR A 264 -4.01 -3.41 -15.59
N THR A 265 -4.85 -2.76 -16.39
CA THR A 265 -5.57 -1.53 -16.00
C THR A 265 -6.59 -1.83 -14.91
N GLU A 266 -7.32 -2.93 -15.02
CA GLU A 266 -8.25 -3.40 -13.98
C GLU A 266 -7.52 -3.72 -12.68
N PHE A 267 -6.40 -4.45 -12.73
CA PHE A 267 -5.58 -4.71 -11.55
C PHE A 267 -5.08 -3.41 -10.91
N ARG A 268 -4.57 -2.47 -11.72
CA ARG A 268 -4.17 -1.16 -11.23
C ARG A 268 -5.32 -0.43 -10.54
N ARG A 269 -6.52 -0.42 -11.12
CA ARG A 269 -7.71 0.22 -10.53
C ARG A 269 -8.13 -0.46 -9.23
N LYS A 270 -8.20 -1.79 -9.20
CA LYS A 270 -8.56 -2.56 -8.00
C LYS A 270 -7.57 -2.31 -6.87
N HIS A 271 -6.27 -2.45 -7.15
CA HIS A 271 -5.21 -2.18 -6.18
C HIS A 271 -5.20 -0.73 -5.72
N SER A 272 -5.44 0.24 -6.62
CA SER A 272 -5.52 1.64 -6.23
C SER A 272 -6.69 1.89 -5.27
N ARG A 273 -7.87 1.30 -5.51
CA ARG A 273 -9.03 1.41 -4.61
C ARG A 273 -8.74 0.78 -3.25
N GLU A 274 -8.18 -0.42 -3.24
CA GLU A 274 -7.80 -1.13 -2.02
C GLU A 274 -6.78 -0.33 -1.22
N VAL A 275 -5.66 0.09 -1.82
CA VAL A 275 -4.67 0.91 -1.12
C VAL A 275 -5.26 2.23 -0.63
N GLN A 276 -6.14 2.85 -1.40
CA GLN A 276 -6.81 4.09 -1.02
C GLN A 276 -7.67 3.91 0.23
N SER A 277 -8.42 2.81 0.37
CA SER A 277 -9.23 2.55 1.57
C SER A 277 -8.39 2.38 2.83
N PHE A 278 -7.10 2.05 2.69
CA PHE A 278 -6.17 1.98 3.81
C PHE A 278 -5.46 3.30 4.14
N ILE A 279 -5.53 4.31 3.26
CA ILE A 279 -4.88 5.60 3.53
C ILE A 279 -5.46 6.25 4.77
N GLU A 280 -6.77 6.27 4.93
CA GLU A 280 -7.42 6.90 6.09
C GLU A 280 -7.09 6.19 7.41
N VAL A 281 -6.89 4.87 7.36
CA VAL A 281 -6.53 4.06 8.53
C VAL A 281 -5.08 4.32 8.96
N PHE A 282 -4.15 4.36 8.01
CA PHE A 282 -2.72 4.47 8.33
C PHE A 282 -2.17 5.89 8.27
N PHE A 283 -2.91 6.81 7.69
CA PHE A 283 -2.62 8.23 7.57
C PHE A 283 -3.88 9.08 7.81
N PRO A 284 -4.53 8.95 8.99
CA PRO A 284 -5.60 9.86 9.36
C PRO A 284 -5.09 11.31 9.35
N VAL A 285 -6.00 12.29 9.31
CA VAL A 285 -5.65 13.72 9.32
C VAL A 285 -4.74 14.07 10.51
N THR A 286 -4.92 13.40 11.66
CA THR A 286 -4.05 13.51 12.85
C THR A 286 -2.59 13.08 12.63
N SER A 287 -2.31 12.40 11.51
CA SER A 287 -0.96 11.99 11.09
C SER A 287 -0.27 13.03 10.21
N LEU A 288 -0.96 14.09 9.82
CA LEU A 288 -0.37 15.19 9.08
C LEU A 288 0.59 15.94 10.01
N VAL A 289 1.89 15.81 9.76
CA VAL A 289 2.96 16.44 10.54
C VAL A 289 3.07 17.93 10.20
N GLY A 290 2.76 18.31 8.96
CA GLY A 290 2.77 19.70 8.52
C GLY A 290 2.99 19.87 7.01
N PHE A 291 3.28 21.10 6.61
CA PHE A 291 3.52 21.51 5.23
C PHE A 291 4.93 22.10 5.06
N GLY A 292 5.46 22.07 3.84
CA GLY A 292 6.68 22.79 3.46
C GLY A 292 7.78 21.89 2.88
N SER A 293 9.03 22.18 3.23
CA SER A 293 10.18 21.38 2.80
C SER A 293 10.91 20.79 3.99
N ILE A 294 10.98 19.45 4.08
CA ILE A 294 11.95 18.79 4.94
C ILE A 294 13.33 19.13 4.35
N PRO A 295 14.27 19.66 5.15
CA PRO A 295 15.63 19.89 4.68
C PRO A 295 16.18 18.58 4.12
N LYS A 296 16.56 18.58 2.83
CA LYS A 296 17.01 17.39 2.10
C LYS A 296 18.20 16.67 2.76
N ASN A 297 18.92 17.38 3.63
CA ASN A 297 20.03 16.88 4.43
C ASN A 297 19.85 17.40 5.86
N PRO A 298 19.01 16.76 6.69
CA PRO A 298 18.94 17.18 8.07
C PRO A 298 20.32 16.91 8.68
N LYS A 299 20.89 17.88 9.41
CA LYS A 299 22.26 17.82 9.93
C LYS A 299 22.48 16.49 10.64
N ALA A 300 23.62 15.85 10.39
CA ALA A 300 23.97 14.63 11.09
C ALA A 300 23.90 14.88 12.61
N LEU A 301 23.27 13.96 13.33
CA LEU A 301 23.12 14.04 14.78
C LEU A 301 24.24 13.23 15.42
N ASN A 302 24.85 13.79 16.47
CA ASN A 302 25.89 13.08 17.20
C ASN A 302 25.24 12.27 18.32
N CYS A 303 25.53 10.98 18.40
CA CYS A 303 25.09 10.13 19.49
C CYS A 303 25.65 10.64 20.84
N LYS A 304 24.80 10.79 21.86
CA LYS A 304 25.22 11.24 23.19
C LYS A 304 26.23 10.30 23.86
N LYS A 305 26.07 8.98 23.68
CA LYS A 305 26.90 7.95 24.34
C LYS A 305 28.25 7.76 23.66
N CYS A 306 28.30 7.58 22.35
CA CYS A 306 29.55 7.27 21.64
C CYS A 306 30.09 8.41 20.76
N LYS A 307 29.39 9.55 20.68
CA LYS A 307 29.76 10.72 19.86
C LYS A 307 29.83 10.48 18.34
N ALA A 308 29.52 9.29 17.86
CA ALA A 308 29.45 9.00 16.43
C ALA A 308 28.39 9.89 15.75
N SER A 309 28.74 10.40 14.56
CA SER A 309 27.83 11.18 13.73
C SER A 309 26.93 10.24 12.94
N VAL A 310 25.62 10.35 13.14
CA VAL A 310 24.60 9.50 12.54
C VAL A 310 23.75 10.34 11.60
N ARG A 311 23.42 9.81 10.43
CA ARG A 311 22.49 10.48 9.52
C ARG A 311 21.16 10.70 10.25
N SER A 312 20.55 11.84 9.99
CA SER A 312 19.33 12.30 10.65
C SER A 312 18.06 11.53 10.27
N CYS A 313 18.13 10.57 9.35
CA CYS A 313 16.97 9.71 9.08
C CYS A 313 16.76 8.70 10.22
N ASN A 314 15.50 8.48 10.60
CA ASN A 314 15.16 7.65 11.76
C ASN A 314 15.66 6.21 11.65
N PHE A 315 15.70 5.65 10.43
CA PHE A 315 16.26 4.32 10.21
C PHE A 315 17.72 4.20 10.70
N GLU A 316 18.58 5.17 10.38
CA GLU A 316 19.99 5.15 10.78
C GLU A 316 20.14 5.39 12.29
N LYS A 317 19.30 6.25 12.89
CA LYS A 317 19.26 6.45 14.35
C LYS A 317 18.87 5.16 15.08
N ILE A 318 17.83 4.47 14.63
CA ILE A 318 17.38 3.20 15.20
C ILE A 318 18.47 2.15 15.06
N LYS A 319 19.03 1.97 13.86
CA LYS A 319 20.16 1.06 13.61
C LYS A 319 21.33 1.34 14.55
N HIS A 320 21.66 2.61 14.74
CA HIS A 320 22.69 3.04 15.68
C HIS A 320 22.33 2.69 17.13
N ILE A 321 21.13 2.98 17.61
CA ILE A 321 20.68 2.65 18.97
C ILE A 321 20.76 1.14 19.21
N LEU A 322 20.33 0.33 18.25
CA LEU A 322 20.38 -1.14 18.34
C LEU A 322 21.79 -1.67 18.55
N SER A 323 22.80 -1.01 17.97
CA SER A 323 24.21 -1.36 18.20
C SER A 323 24.66 -1.19 19.67
N HIS A 324 23.97 -0.34 20.44
CA HIS A 324 24.26 -0.13 21.86
C HIS A 324 23.46 -1.04 22.78
N ILE A 325 22.18 -1.26 22.48
CA ILE A 325 21.26 -1.93 23.42
C ILE A 325 21.25 -3.46 23.32
N LYS A 326 21.96 -4.05 22.35
CA LYS A 326 22.16 -5.50 22.20
C LYS A 326 20.86 -6.32 22.36
N VAL A 327 19.75 -5.81 21.81
CA VAL A 327 18.46 -6.52 21.87
C VAL A 327 18.60 -7.82 21.07
N ARG A 328 18.04 -8.90 21.61
CA ARG A 328 18.06 -10.23 21.01
C ARG A 328 16.72 -10.50 20.33
N LEU A 329 16.75 -10.80 19.04
CA LEU A 329 15.61 -11.17 18.21
C LEU A 329 15.72 -12.63 17.83
N GLU A 330 14.76 -13.43 18.27
CA GLU A 330 14.67 -14.84 17.93
C GLU A 330 14.13 -15.01 16.50
N CYS A 331 14.61 -16.04 15.79
CA CYS A 331 14.05 -16.38 14.50
C CYS A 331 12.59 -16.81 14.66
N PRO A 332 11.64 -16.26 13.86
CA PRO A 332 10.23 -16.63 13.97
C PRO A 332 9.91 -18.05 13.49
N LYS A 333 10.84 -18.71 12.78
CA LYS A 333 10.66 -20.10 12.31
C LYS A 333 10.81 -21.07 13.47
N ASP A 334 9.89 -22.03 13.54
CA ASP A 334 9.94 -23.11 14.53
C ASP A 334 11.28 -23.84 14.47
N GLU A 335 11.79 -24.19 15.66
CA GLU A 335 13.03 -24.95 15.86
C GLU A 335 14.30 -24.27 15.34
N CYS A 336 14.27 -22.98 14.97
CA CYS A 336 15.48 -22.25 14.60
C CYS A 336 16.12 -21.59 15.84
N PRO A 337 17.29 -22.05 16.32
CA PRO A 337 17.90 -21.54 17.55
C PRO A 337 18.65 -20.21 17.33
N ILE A 338 18.56 -19.63 16.12
CA ILE A 338 19.31 -18.43 15.77
C ILE A 338 18.67 -17.20 16.40
N VAL A 339 19.51 -16.44 17.09
CA VAL A 339 19.14 -15.18 17.74
C VAL A 339 20.05 -14.07 17.23
N LEU A 340 19.45 -12.98 16.77
CA LEU A 340 20.12 -11.89 16.04
C LEU A 340 19.95 -10.56 16.76
N ASP A 341 20.82 -9.60 16.47
CA ASP A 341 20.88 -8.31 17.20
C ASP A 341 20.14 -7.15 16.50
N ASN A 342 19.63 -7.38 15.28
CA ASN A 342 18.89 -6.37 14.52
C ASN A 342 17.96 -7.02 13.47
N LEU A 343 16.97 -6.25 13.01
CA LEU A 343 15.96 -6.72 12.05
C LEU A 343 16.53 -7.03 10.67
N GLU A 344 17.52 -6.26 10.19
CA GLU A 344 18.14 -6.45 8.87
C GLU A 344 18.77 -7.86 8.77
N LYS A 345 19.60 -8.22 9.75
CA LYS A 345 20.16 -9.57 9.87
C LYS A 345 19.09 -10.64 10.01
N LEU A 346 17.98 -10.35 10.69
CA LEU A 346 16.86 -11.29 10.82
C LEU A 346 16.17 -11.54 9.47
N PHE A 347 15.93 -10.49 8.67
CA PHE A 347 15.41 -10.64 7.31
C PHE A 347 16.36 -11.47 6.44
N ASP A 348 17.65 -11.12 6.44
CA ASP A 348 18.68 -11.86 5.69
C ASP A 348 18.72 -13.32 6.13
N HIS A 349 18.67 -13.58 7.44
CA HIS A 349 18.64 -14.93 7.98
C HIS A 349 17.41 -15.72 7.47
N ILE A 350 16.22 -15.13 7.53
CA ILE A 350 14.98 -15.77 7.03
C ILE A 350 15.12 -16.09 5.54
N GLU A 351 15.61 -15.16 4.75
CA GLU A 351 15.79 -15.33 3.31
C GLU A 351 16.85 -16.38 2.96
N TYR A 352 18.04 -16.30 3.55
CA TYR A 352 19.15 -17.17 3.20
C TYR A 352 19.07 -18.55 3.84
N ARG A 353 18.67 -18.66 5.12
CA ARG A 353 18.65 -19.92 5.86
C ARG A 353 17.38 -20.72 5.63
N HIS A 354 16.23 -20.04 5.53
CA HIS A 354 14.93 -20.69 5.38
C HIS A 354 14.37 -20.60 3.95
N LYS A 355 15.09 -19.94 3.03
CA LYS A 355 14.69 -19.80 1.61
C LYS A 355 13.25 -19.29 1.45
N THR A 356 12.81 -18.45 2.38
CA THR A 356 11.47 -17.88 2.42
C THR A 356 11.57 -16.39 2.71
N THR A 357 10.46 -15.68 2.51
CA THR A 357 10.35 -14.27 2.92
C THR A 357 9.39 -14.18 4.10
N VAL A 358 9.35 -13.05 4.80
CA VAL A 358 8.34 -12.82 5.84
C VAL A 358 6.91 -13.02 5.33
N ALA A 359 6.65 -12.86 4.02
CA ALA A 359 5.32 -13.09 3.45
C ALA A 359 4.98 -14.59 3.35
N GLY A 360 6.00 -15.43 3.15
CA GLY A 360 5.89 -16.88 3.07
C GLY A 360 6.02 -17.59 4.42
N LEU A 361 6.08 -16.86 5.53
CA LEU A 361 5.95 -17.42 6.88
C LEU A 361 4.50 -17.87 7.13
N SER A 362 4.32 -18.90 7.97
CA SER A 362 3.01 -19.29 8.49
C SER A 362 2.41 -18.16 9.33
N GLN A 363 1.10 -18.21 9.63
CA GLN A 363 0.47 -17.15 10.42
C GLN A 363 1.12 -17.04 11.82
N SER A 364 1.32 -18.16 12.52
CA SER A 364 2.01 -18.18 13.83
C SER A 364 3.45 -17.64 13.77
N GLU A 365 4.19 -17.96 12.70
CA GLU A 365 5.53 -17.40 12.48
C GLU A 365 5.49 -15.89 12.21
N LYS A 366 4.49 -15.39 11.47
CA LYS A 366 4.28 -13.96 11.25
C LYS A 366 3.95 -13.23 12.55
N ASP A 367 3.11 -13.83 13.40
CA ASP A 367 2.72 -13.25 14.67
C ASP A 367 3.94 -13.11 15.59
N ARG A 368 4.79 -14.16 15.70
CA ARG A 368 6.07 -14.09 16.42
C ARG A 368 7.03 -13.04 15.86
N PHE A 369 7.11 -12.93 14.53
CA PHE A 369 7.92 -11.91 13.88
C PHE A 369 7.45 -10.49 14.24
N LEU A 370 6.14 -10.24 14.19
CA LEU A 370 5.55 -8.96 14.54
C LEU A 370 5.75 -8.64 16.03
N GLU A 371 5.57 -9.62 16.92
CA GLU A 371 5.83 -9.47 18.34
C GLU A 371 7.30 -9.09 18.62
N GLY A 372 8.25 -9.77 17.98
CA GLY A 372 9.68 -9.44 18.06
C GLY A 372 9.99 -8.02 17.56
N GLN A 373 9.34 -7.60 16.46
CA GLN A 373 9.45 -6.25 15.94
C GLN A 373 8.88 -5.20 16.92
N MET A 374 7.74 -5.48 17.55
CA MET A 374 7.12 -4.60 18.55
C MET A 374 8.04 -4.44 19.78
N LYS A 375 8.56 -5.55 20.32
CA LYS A 375 9.51 -5.55 21.45
C LYS A 375 10.75 -4.72 21.14
N LEU A 376 11.30 -4.85 19.93
CA LEU A 376 12.44 -4.05 19.48
C LEU A 376 12.13 -2.55 19.44
N ASN A 377 11.00 -2.19 18.82
CA ASN A 377 10.58 -0.81 18.68
C ASN A 377 10.33 -0.17 20.05
N GLU A 378 9.72 -0.89 20.98
CA GLU A 378 9.52 -0.45 22.35
C GLU A 378 10.85 -0.26 23.09
N ALA A 379 11.78 -1.21 22.98
CA ALA A 379 13.11 -1.11 23.55
C ALA A 379 13.86 0.12 23.03
N VAL A 380 13.84 0.37 21.72
CA VAL A 380 14.45 1.55 21.10
C VAL A 380 13.77 2.84 21.57
N LYS A 381 12.44 2.87 21.63
CA LYS A 381 11.68 4.04 22.07
C LYS A 381 12.00 4.41 23.52
N SER A 382 12.11 3.41 24.41
CA SER A 382 12.38 3.63 25.84
C SER A 382 13.74 4.26 26.12
N VAL A 383 14.73 4.01 25.26
CA VAL A 383 16.11 4.49 25.44
C VAL A 383 16.49 5.63 24.50
N TYR A 384 15.63 6.00 23.56
CA TYR A 384 15.95 6.93 22.47
C TYR A 384 16.58 8.26 22.96
N PHE A 385 16.00 8.87 24.01
CA PHE A 385 16.47 10.14 24.57
C PHE A 385 17.85 10.08 25.21
N GLN A 386 18.31 8.89 25.57
CA GLN A 386 19.67 8.67 26.08
C GLN A 386 20.71 8.79 24.96
N TYR A 387 20.29 8.69 23.70
CA TYR A 387 21.19 8.72 22.53
C TYR A 387 21.04 10.00 21.70
N PHE A 388 19.84 10.58 21.59
CA PHE A 388 19.57 11.79 20.80
C PHE A 388 18.69 12.80 21.54
N ASP A 389 18.85 14.09 21.25
CA ASP A 389 18.15 15.20 21.95
C ASP A 389 16.74 15.50 21.44
N THR A 390 16.40 15.11 20.21
CA THR A 390 15.11 15.49 19.59
C THR A 390 14.16 14.32 19.45
N VAL A 391 12.92 14.48 19.93
CA VAL A 391 11.80 13.53 19.75
C VAL A 391 11.26 13.62 18.31
N GLU A 392 12.10 13.39 17.31
CA GLU A 392 11.61 13.16 15.95
C GLU A 392 11.66 11.65 15.70
N LEU A 393 10.75 10.89 16.31
CA LEU A 393 10.59 9.44 16.10
C LEU A 393 9.52 9.16 15.05
#